data_AF-A0A4Y2X889-F1
#
_entry.id   AF-A0A4Y2X889-F1
#
_cell.length_a   1.000
_cell.length_b   1.000
_cell.length_c   1.000
_cell.angle_alpha   90.00
_cell.angle_beta   90.00
_cell.angle_gamma   90.00
#
_symmetry.space_group_name_H-M   'P 1'
#
loop_
_entity.id
_entity.type
_entity.pdbx_description
1 polymer ?
#
loop_
_entity_poly.entity_id
_entity_poly.type
_entity_poly.pdbx_seq_one_letter_code
_entity_poly.pdbx_strand_id
1 'polypeptide(L)'
;GLGSQTCLQVAAGQDHLLLLLENRQVWSCGLNTYHQLGHIPPPERLLAPKPLGLKFLKGKAVLGICAARFHSIIYTKDSVYTFGLNAGQLGHPKGDRTQINPRQVSGLYTEECNLTHVVTSDGAIVCATNRGDVYVLHEYQIRKIASRQLEIMKLSVVGGHLDSRCDVAGVREGGGLELRVSLLTKSGKVPLDYNCRQFCDS
;
A
#
# COMPACT_ATOMS: atom_id res chain seq x y z
N GLY A 1 19.79 2.09 18.68
CA GLY A 1 19.86 0.98 17.71
C GLY A 1 18.61 0.13 17.83
N LEU A 2 18.37 -0.79 16.89
CA LEU A 2 17.19 -1.66 16.84
C LEU A 2 17.04 -2.65 18.02
N GLY A 3 17.97 -2.68 18.98
CA GLY A 3 17.82 -3.40 20.26
C GLY A 3 17.49 -4.90 20.14
N SER A 4 16.99 -5.50 21.22
CA SER A 4 16.48 -6.88 21.26
C SER A 4 15.09 -7.04 20.63
N GLN A 5 14.66 -6.12 19.76
CA GLN A 5 13.32 -6.13 19.18
C GLN A 5 13.26 -7.03 17.97
N THR A 6 12.35 -8.00 17.99
CA THR A 6 12.08 -8.88 16.85
C THR A 6 11.44 -8.08 15.72
N CYS A 7 11.95 -8.24 14.49
CA CYS A 7 11.29 -7.73 13.29
C CYS A 7 10.21 -8.73 12.86
N LEU A 8 8.95 -8.28 12.84
CA LEU A 8 7.81 -9.09 12.40
C LEU A 8 7.68 -9.11 10.87
N GLN A 9 8.00 -8.01 10.22
CA GLN A 9 7.86 -7.87 8.78
C GLN A 9 8.88 -6.89 8.23
N VAL A 10 9.38 -7.18 7.03
CA VAL A 10 10.21 -6.31 6.21
C VAL A 10 9.46 -6.05 4.89
N ALA A 11 9.39 -4.80 4.45
CA ALA A 11 8.90 -4.47 3.12
C ALA A 11 9.93 -3.60 2.39
N ALA A 12 10.42 -4.07 1.25
CA ALA A 12 11.42 -3.38 0.45
C ALA A 12 10.77 -2.75 -0.79
N GLY A 13 10.95 -1.44 -0.94
CA GLY A 13 10.80 -0.78 -2.23
C GLY A 13 12.09 -0.90 -3.04
N GLN A 14 12.20 -0.14 -4.13
CA GLN A 14 13.43 -0.17 -4.94
C GLN A 14 14.64 0.37 -4.16
N ASP A 15 14.48 1.53 -3.51
CA ASP A 15 15.57 2.24 -2.83
C ASP A 15 15.29 2.57 -1.37
N HIS A 16 14.27 1.93 -0.78
CA HIS A 16 13.90 2.13 0.63
C HIS A 16 13.33 0.87 1.28
N LEU A 17 13.33 0.88 2.61
CA LEU A 17 12.91 -0.23 3.45
C LEU A 17 11.94 0.27 4.52
N LEU A 18 10.91 -0.54 4.78
CA LEU A 18 10.10 -0.47 5.98
C LEU A 18 10.34 -1.70 6.85
N LEU A 19 10.37 -1.50 8.17
CA LEU A 19 10.45 -2.55 9.18
C LEU A 19 9.27 -2.42 10.13
N LEU A 20 8.55 -3.51 10.36
CA LEU A 20 7.55 -3.62 11.42
C LEU A 20 8.15 -4.45 12.56
N LEU A 21 8.21 -3.87 13.75
CA LEU A 21 8.74 -4.55 14.94
C LEU A 21 7.61 -5.15 15.79
N GLU A 22 7.97 -6.05 16.70
CA GLU A 22 7.03 -6.74 17.60
C GLU A 22 6.21 -5.78 18.48
N ASN A 23 6.83 -4.68 18.91
CA ASN A 23 6.16 -3.59 19.62
C ASN A 23 5.23 -2.71 18.75
N ARG A 24 4.97 -3.12 17.50
CA ARG A 24 4.12 -2.44 16.50
C ARG A 24 4.63 -1.08 16.04
N GLN A 25 5.89 -0.73 16.33
CA GLN A 25 6.54 0.41 15.72
C GLN A 25 6.94 0.10 14.27
N VAL A 26 6.80 1.11 13.42
CA VAL A 26 7.29 1.08 12.04
C VAL A 26 8.55 1.93 11.96
N TRP A 27 9.57 1.40 11.32
CA TRP A 27 10.82 2.09 11.05
C TRP A 27 11.05 2.14 9.54
N SER A 28 11.74 3.17 9.05
CA SER A 28 12.12 3.25 7.64
C SER A 28 13.56 3.75 7.44
N CYS A 29 14.14 3.39 6.30
CA CYS A 29 15.41 3.92 5.81
C CYS A 29 15.53 3.82 4.28
N GLY A 30 16.56 4.45 3.73
CA GLY A 30 16.85 4.48 2.30
C GLY A 30 16.71 5.87 1.68
N LEU A 31 16.44 5.94 0.39
CA LEU A 31 16.18 7.18 -0.34
C LEU A 31 14.77 7.69 -0.05
N ASN A 32 14.62 9.03 -0.08
CA ASN A 32 13.36 9.71 0.18
C ASN A 32 12.96 10.69 -0.93
N THR A 33 13.39 10.45 -2.17
CA THR A 33 13.15 11.32 -3.33
C THR A 33 11.67 11.67 -3.53
N TYR A 34 10.76 10.76 -3.16
CA TYR A 34 9.32 10.92 -3.29
C TYR A 34 8.61 11.03 -1.94
N HIS A 35 9.36 11.23 -0.85
CA HIS A 35 8.87 11.23 0.53
C HIS A 35 8.32 9.87 1.02
N GLN A 36 8.81 8.78 0.45
CA GLN A 36 8.40 7.40 0.78
C GLN A 36 8.89 6.90 2.16
N LEU A 37 9.60 7.71 2.95
CA LEU A 37 10.05 7.34 4.30
C LEU A 37 9.12 7.80 5.44
N GLY A 38 8.23 8.78 5.21
CA GLY A 38 7.18 9.12 6.19
C GLY A 38 7.60 10.00 7.37
N HIS A 39 8.79 10.62 7.35
CA HIS A 39 9.31 11.43 8.47
C HIS A 39 9.01 12.93 8.32
N ILE A 40 8.81 13.61 9.45
CA ILE A 40 8.68 15.07 9.54
C ILE A 40 9.74 15.61 10.51
N PRO A 41 10.55 16.60 10.11
CA PRO A 41 10.73 17.07 8.73
C PRO A 41 11.29 15.97 7.81
N PRO A 42 11.04 16.01 6.48
CA PRO A 42 11.49 14.97 5.57
C PRO A 42 13.02 15.02 5.37
N PRO A 43 13.76 13.94 5.68
CA PRO A 43 15.17 13.85 5.33
C PRO A 43 15.32 13.57 3.83
N GLU A 44 16.46 13.91 3.22
CA GLU A 44 16.78 13.51 1.83
C GLU A 44 16.93 11.98 1.71
N ARG A 45 17.60 11.38 2.69
CA ARG A 45 17.80 9.94 2.83
C ARG A 45 18.11 9.58 4.29
N LEU A 46 17.95 8.31 4.62
CA LEU A 46 18.33 7.74 5.90
C LEU A 46 19.21 6.51 5.68
N LEU A 47 20.46 6.57 6.15
CA LEU A 47 21.42 5.46 6.01
C LEU A 47 21.15 4.30 7.01
N ALA A 48 20.37 4.57 8.05
CA ALA A 48 19.98 3.59 9.05
C ALA A 48 18.49 3.74 9.39
N PRO A 49 17.80 2.64 9.75
CA PRO A 49 16.39 2.67 10.15
C PRO A 49 16.13 3.69 11.27
N LYS A 50 15.07 4.50 11.11
CA LYS A 50 14.55 5.38 12.16
C LYS A 50 13.05 5.12 12.38
N PRO A 51 12.55 5.26 13.61
CA PRO A 51 11.12 5.09 13.90
C PRO A 51 10.28 6.20 13.27
N LEU A 52 9.13 5.85 12.70
CA LEU A 52 8.14 6.80 12.20
C LEU A 52 7.33 7.40 13.36
N GLY A 53 7.00 8.69 13.23
CA GLY A 53 6.16 9.41 14.19
C GLY A 53 4.66 9.10 14.02
N LEU A 54 4.21 7.91 14.42
CA LEU A 54 2.83 7.45 14.21
C LEU A 54 1.87 7.82 15.36
N LYS A 55 1.97 9.03 15.92
CA LYS A 55 1.15 9.46 17.07
C LYS A 55 -0.36 9.43 16.78
N PHE A 56 -0.76 9.57 15.52
CA PHE A 56 -2.15 9.49 15.07
C PHE A 56 -2.75 8.07 15.14
N LEU A 57 -1.92 7.04 15.35
CA LEU A 57 -2.37 5.65 15.56
C LEU A 57 -2.54 5.30 17.04
N LYS A 58 -2.68 6.28 17.94
CA LYS A 58 -2.82 6.00 19.38
C LYS A 58 -3.97 5.02 19.64
N GLY A 59 -3.67 3.87 20.25
CA GLY A 59 -4.64 2.80 20.52
C GLY A 59 -4.92 1.86 19.35
N LYS A 60 -4.30 2.05 18.18
CA LYS A 60 -4.40 1.15 17.03
C LYS A 60 -3.07 0.44 16.79
N ALA A 61 -3.11 -0.88 16.65
CA ALA A 61 -1.94 -1.68 16.31
C ALA A 61 -1.72 -1.72 14.79
N VAL A 62 -0.49 -1.49 14.35
CA VAL A 62 -0.07 -1.75 12.96
C VAL A 62 -0.03 -3.26 12.74
N LEU A 63 -0.75 -3.72 11.72
CA LEU A 63 -0.83 -5.14 11.37
C LEU A 63 0.17 -5.52 10.29
N GLY A 64 0.49 -4.60 9.39
CA GLY A 64 1.47 -4.85 8.34
C GLY A 64 1.92 -3.60 7.62
N ILE A 65 2.93 -3.82 6.78
CA ILE A 65 3.60 -2.80 5.97
C ILE A 65 3.75 -3.29 4.53
N CYS A 66 3.78 -2.37 3.58
CA CYS A 66 4.14 -2.66 2.19
C CYS A 66 4.96 -1.50 1.62
N ALA A 67 5.81 -1.80 0.64
CA ALA A 67 6.61 -0.80 -0.07
C ALA A 67 6.67 -1.16 -1.55
N ALA A 68 6.61 -0.14 -2.40
CA ALA A 68 6.85 -0.24 -3.85
C ALA A 68 7.99 0.71 -4.22
N ARG A 69 8.26 0.94 -5.51
CA ARG A 69 9.33 1.87 -5.91
C ARG A 69 9.15 3.28 -5.34
N PHE A 70 7.92 3.79 -5.34
CA PHE A 70 7.65 5.22 -5.12
C PHE A 70 6.87 5.55 -3.84
N HIS A 71 6.36 4.54 -3.14
CA HIS A 71 5.49 4.76 -1.99
C HIS A 71 5.59 3.63 -0.97
N SER A 72 5.07 3.96 0.20
CA SER A 72 5.04 3.13 1.38
C SER A 72 3.63 3.09 1.96
N ILE A 73 3.32 1.97 2.61
CA ILE A 73 1.99 1.66 3.12
C ILE A 73 2.13 1.09 4.51
N ILE A 74 1.27 1.57 5.41
CA ILE A 74 1.07 1.04 6.75
C ILE A 74 -0.41 0.74 6.87
N TYR A 75 -0.79 -0.42 7.40
CA TYR A 75 -2.20 -0.70 7.65
C TYR A 75 -2.45 -1.26 9.05
N THR A 76 -3.60 -0.86 9.60
CA THR A 76 -4.17 -1.37 10.84
C THR A 76 -5.31 -2.33 10.49
N LYS A 77 -6.05 -2.76 11.51
CA LYS A 77 -7.26 -3.58 11.33
C LYS A 77 -8.28 -2.93 10.38
N ASP A 78 -8.43 -1.61 10.44
CA ASP A 78 -9.57 -0.85 9.91
C ASP A 78 -9.16 0.28 8.96
N SER A 79 -7.88 0.47 8.69
CA SER A 79 -7.39 1.64 7.96
C SER A 79 -6.09 1.37 7.22
N VAL A 80 -5.96 1.97 6.04
CA VAL A 80 -4.73 2.02 5.26
C VAL A 80 -4.19 3.45 5.30
N TYR A 81 -2.88 3.57 5.50
CA TYR A 81 -2.15 4.84 5.48
C TYR A 81 -1.07 4.76 4.41
N THR A 82 -1.05 5.74 3.51
CA THR A 82 -0.14 5.77 2.37
C THR A 82 0.66 7.06 2.36
N PHE A 83 1.89 6.99 1.86
CA PHE A 83 2.82 8.12 1.75
C PHE A 83 3.88 7.83 0.68
N GLY A 84 4.48 8.87 0.12
CA GLY A 84 5.31 8.78 -1.07
C GLY A 84 4.76 9.58 -2.26
N LEU A 85 5.07 9.14 -3.48
CA LEU A 85 4.55 9.73 -4.71
C LEU A 85 3.03 9.54 -4.83
N ASN A 86 2.31 10.60 -5.14
CA ASN A 86 0.88 10.61 -5.44
C ASN A 86 0.62 10.76 -6.94
N ALA A 87 0.89 9.71 -7.69
CA ALA A 87 0.64 9.63 -9.14
C ALA A 87 -0.57 8.73 -9.45
N GLY A 88 -1.52 8.64 -8.52
CA GLY A 88 -2.80 7.92 -8.67
C GLY A 88 -2.93 6.65 -7.84
N GLN A 89 -1.84 6.13 -7.28
CA GLN A 89 -1.82 4.85 -6.57
C GLN A 89 -2.12 4.94 -5.07
N LEU A 90 -2.03 6.13 -4.46
CA LEU A 90 -2.13 6.28 -3.00
C LEU A 90 -3.57 6.22 -2.45
N GLY A 91 -4.60 6.26 -3.30
CA GLY A 91 -6.00 6.37 -2.86
C GLY A 91 -6.37 7.76 -2.33
N HIS A 92 -5.59 8.78 -2.70
CA HIS A 92 -5.90 10.18 -2.40
C HIS A 92 -6.39 10.89 -3.65
N PRO A 93 -7.19 11.96 -3.49
CA PRO A 93 -7.56 12.81 -4.62
C PRO A 93 -6.33 13.37 -5.32
N LYS A 94 -6.50 13.71 -6.59
CA LYS A 94 -5.47 14.42 -7.34
C LYS A 94 -5.25 15.80 -6.71
N GLY A 95 -4.00 16.13 -6.42
CA GLY A 95 -3.61 17.35 -5.71
C GLY A 95 -2.10 17.39 -5.56
N ASP A 96 -1.62 17.45 -4.31
CA ASP A 96 -0.19 17.37 -4.01
C ASP A 96 0.43 16.12 -4.65
N ARG A 97 1.58 16.32 -5.31
CA ARG A 97 2.31 15.27 -6.03
C ARG A 97 2.92 14.23 -5.10
N THR A 98 3.05 14.55 -3.83
CA THR A 98 3.66 13.69 -2.83
C THR A 98 2.93 13.85 -1.51
N GLN A 99 2.85 12.75 -0.77
CA GLN A 99 2.30 12.71 0.57
C GLN A 99 3.44 12.43 1.55
N ILE A 100 3.86 13.45 2.32
CA ILE A 100 5.08 13.37 3.15
C ILE A 100 4.88 12.45 4.35
N ASN A 101 3.83 12.70 5.14
CA ASN A 101 3.48 11.89 6.29
C ASN A 101 2.45 10.83 5.90
N PRO A 102 2.42 9.67 6.58
CA PRO A 102 1.37 8.68 6.36
C PRO A 102 0.00 9.34 6.53
N ARG A 103 -0.81 9.28 5.47
CA ARG A 103 -2.16 9.81 5.43
C ARG A 103 -3.16 8.69 5.28
N GLN A 104 -4.22 8.73 6.07
CA GLN A 104 -5.28 7.75 5.98
C GLN A 104 -6.00 7.84 4.63
N VAL A 105 -6.23 6.69 4.00
CA VAL A 105 -7.08 6.56 2.81
C VAL A 105 -8.54 6.57 3.27
N SER A 106 -9.21 7.71 3.13
CA SER A 106 -10.57 7.92 3.67
C SER A 106 -11.62 6.98 3.05
N GLY A 107 -11.50 6.65 1.75
CA GLY A 107 -12.45 5.76 1.06
C GLY A 107 -12.29 4.26 1.35
N LEU A 108 -11.37 3.87 2.24
CA LEU A 108 -11.16 2.49 2.69
C LEU A 108 -11.46 2.26 4.18
N TYR A 109 -12.04 3.24 4.86
CA TYR A 109 -12.43 3.06 6.26
C TYR A 109 -13.66 2.16 6.36
N THR A 110 -13.54 1.04 7.06
CA THR A 110 -14.65 0.11 7.28
C THR A 110 -14.78 -0.21 8.76
N GLU A 111 -15.73 0.42 9.46
CA GLU A 111 -15.99 0.11 10.89
C GLU A 111 -16.37 -1.36 11.09
N GLU A 112 -16.95 -1.99 10.07
CA GLU A 112 -17.51 -3.34 10.16
C GLU A 112 -16.67 -4.45 9.51
N CYS A 113 -15.51 -4.12 8.95
CA CYS A 113 -14.64 -5.08 8.26
C CYS A 113 -13.18 -4.90 8.64
N ASN A 114 -12.44 -6.00 8.66
CA ASN A 114 -11.00 -5.99 8.95
C ASN A 114 -10.22 -6.20 7.66
N LEU A 115 -9.19 -5.41 7.45
CA LEU A 115 -8.18 -5.67 6.42
C LEU A 115 -7.46 -6.98 6.75
N THR A 116 -7.37 -7.86 5.76
CA THR A 116 -6.67 -9.15 5.87
C THR A 116 -5.39 -9.16 5.04
N HIS A 117 -5.42 -8.54 3.86
CA HIS A 117 -4.29 -8.46 2.96
C HIS A 117 -4.20 -7.07 2.35
N VAL A 118 -2.98 -6.54 2.29
CA VAL A 118 -2.66 -5.35 1.50
C VAL A 118 -1.42 -5.70 0.69
N VAL A 119 -1.48 -5.41 -0.61
CA VAL A 119 -0.35 -5.62 -1.54
C VAL A 119 -0.25 -4.41 -2.46
N THR A 120 0.94 -4.23 -3.04
CA THR A 120 1.21 -3.08 -3.89
C THR A 120 2.07 -3.47 -5.07
N SER A 121 1.82 -2.82 -6.20
CA SER A 121 2.75 -2.66 -7.31
C SER A 121 3.26 -1.22 -7.30
N ASP A 122 4.02 -0.81 -8.31
CA ASP A 122 4.40 0.60 -8.45
C ASP A 122 3.20 1.50 -8.73
N GLY A 123 2.22 1.00 -9.50
CA GLY A 123 1.07 1.78 -9.99
C GLY A 123 -0.22 1.62 -9.21
N ALA A 124 -0.34 0.65 -8.30
CA ALA A 124 -1.59 0.37 -7.61
C ALA A 124 -1.40 -0.24 -6.22
N ILE A 125 -2.43 -0.08 -5.38
CA ILE A 125 -2.55 -0.76 -4.08
C ILE A 125 -3.82 -1.59 -4.09
N VAL A 126 -3.76 -2.82 -3.60
CA VAL A 126 -4.93 -3.70 -3.48
C VAL A 126 -5.11 -4.09 -2.03
N CYS A 127 -6.34 -3.97 -1.55
CA CYS A 127 -6.72 -4.27 -0.17
C CYS A 127 -7.84 -5.31 -0.17
N ALA A 128 -7.72 -6.34 0.65
CA ALA A 128 -8.78 -7.32 0.88
C ALA A 128 -9.28 -7.27 2.33
N THR A 129 -10.56 -7.51 2.52
CA THR A 129 -11.18 -7.56 3.86
C THR A 129 -11.54 -8.99 4.27
N ASN A 130 -11.85 -9.19 5.56
CA ASN A 130 -12.35 -10.46 6.09
C ASN A 130 -13.76 -10.84 5.58
N ARG A 131 -14.50 -9.90 4.99
CA ARG A 131 -15.76 -10.19 4.28
C ARG A 131 -15.55 -10.62 2.82
N GLY A 132 -14.30 -10.67 2.38
CA GLY A 132 -13.94 -11.03 1.01
C GLY A 132 -14.15 -9.91 0.00
N ASP A 133 -14.21 -8.66 0.46
CA ASP A 133 -14.22 -7.50 -0.42
C ASP A 133 -12.80 -7.17 -0.86
N VAL A 134 -12.62 -6.92 -2.16
CA VAL A 134 -11.33 -6.55 -2.75
C VAL A 134 -11.43 -5.15 -3.35
N TYR A 135 -10.59 -4.25 -2.88
CA TYR A 135 -10.50 -2.86 -3.31
C TYR A 135 -9.18 -2.61 -4.01
N VAL A 136 -9.21 -1.75 -5.04
CA VAL A 136 -8.04 -1.29 -5.79
C VAL A 136 -7.96 0.23 -5.75
N LEU A 137 -6.79 0.74 -5.39
CA LEU A 137 -6.41 2.13 -5.45
C LEU A 137 -5.55 2.32 -6.71
N HIS A 138 -6.07 3.06 -7.67
CA HIS A 138 -5.43 3.32 -8.97
C HIS A 138 -6.09 4.55 -9.60
N GLU A 139 -5.32 5.34 -10.36
CA GLU A 139 -5.83 6.54 -11.07
C GLU A 139 -6.59 7.54 -10.17
N TYR A 140 -6.14 7.74 -8.93
CA TYR A 140 -6.78 8.62 -7.93
C TYR A 140 -8.18 8.16 -7.51
N GLN A 141 -8.52 6.90 -7.78
CA GLN A 141 -9.81 6.29 -7.45
C GLN A 141 -9.61 5.10 -6.51
N ILE A 142 -10.62 4.84 -5.70
CA ILE A 142 -10.75 3.63 -4.89
C ILE A 142 -11.93 2.86 -5.48
N ARG A 143 -11.69 1.66 -6.00
CA ARG A 143 -12.71 0.84 -6.65
C ARG A 143 -12.80 -0.51 -5.97
N LYS A 144 -14.02 -0.91 -5.59
CA LYS A 144 -14.29 -2.30 -5.21
C LYS A 144 -14.40 -3.14 -6.48
N ILE A 145 -13.53 -4.12 -6.65
CA ILE A 145 -13.47 -4.96 -7.86
C ILE A 145 -14.04 -6.37 -7.64
N ALA A 146 -14.12 -6.82 -6.39
CA ALA A 146 -14.73 -8.10 -6.05
C ALA A 146 -15.37 -8.04 -4.66
N SER A 147 -16.34 -8.92 -4.44
CA SER A 147 -16.98 -9.14 -3.15
C SER A 147 -17.06 -10.64 -2.87
N ARG A 148 -17.29 -11.02 -1.60
CA ARG A 148 -17.52 -12.41 -1.17
C ARG A 148 -16.40 -13.38 -1.57
N GLN A 149 -15.18 -12.88 -1.78
CA GLN A 149 -13.97 -13.69 -1.95
C GLN A 149 -13.50 -14.15 -0.58
N LEU A 150 -14.17 -15.16 -0.03
CA LEU A 150 -13.87 -15.66 1.32
C LEU A 150 -12.57 -16.49 1.33
N GLU A 151 -11.98 -16.60 2.53
CA GLU A 151 -10.80 -17.44 2.77
C GLU A 151 -9.61 -17.16 1.85
N ILE A 152 -9.37 -15.88 1.53
CA ILE A 152 -8.18 -15.44 0.78
C ILE A 152 -6.94 -15.85 1.57
N MET A 153 -6.08 -16.64 0.93
CA MET A 153 -4.79 -17.07 1.43
C MET A 153 -3.64 -16.20 0.92
N LYS A 154 -3.74 -15.73 -0.33
CA LYS A 154 -2.71 -14.90 -0.94
C LYS A 154 -3.34 -13.93 -1.93
N LEU A 155 -2.80 -12.72 -1.95
CA LEU A 155 -3.14 -11.66 -2.89
C LEU A 155 -1.86 -11.21 -3.60
N SER A 156 -1.95 -10.87 -4.87
CA SER A 156 -0.84 -10.32 -5.65
C SER A 156 -1.36 -9.31 -6.65
N VAL A 157 -0.55 -8.29 -6.91
CA VAL A 157 -0.83 -7.24 -7.88
C VAL A 157 0.43 -6.95 -8.69
N VAL A 158 0.26 -6.72 -9.99
CA VAL A 158 1.31 -6.29 -10.91
C VAL A 158 0.76 -5.20 -11.84
N GLY A 159 1.66 -4.38 -12.40
CA GLY A 159 1.29 -3.31 -13.30
C GLY A 159 0.55 -2.15 -12.62
N GLY A 160 -0.27 -1.44 -13.37
CA GLY A 160 -0.85 -0.15 -12.98
C GLY A 160 -0.10 1.00 -13.61
N HIS A 161 -0.84 2.05 -13.93
CA HIS A 161 -0.35 3.27 -14.55
C HIS A 161 -0.14 4.35 -13.49
N LEU A 162 0.97 5.07 -13.62
CA LEU A 162 1.22 6.30 -12.88
C LEU A 162 0.88 7.48 -13.78
N ASP A 163 0.29 8.54 -13.20
CA ASP A 163 0.06 9.80 -13.90
C ASP A 163 1.41 10.36 -14.39
N SER A 164 1.61 10.36 -15.71
CA SER A 164 2.86 10.77 -16.36
C SER A 164 3.23 12.24 -16.09
N ARG A 165 2.25 13.07 -15.69
CA ARG A 165 2.48 14.48 -15.33
C ARG A 165 3.20 14.66 -13.99
N CYS A 166 3.34 13.60 -13.20
CA CYS A 166 4.04 13.64 -11.93
C CYS A 166 5.58 13.59 -12.05
N ASP A 167 6.12 13.63 -13.29
CA ASP A 167 7.56 13.64 -13.63
C ASP A 167 8.38 12.65 -12.79
N VAL A 168 8.29 11.39 -13.17
CA VAL A 168 8.87 10.28 -12.43
C VAL A 168 10.10 9.77 -13.17
N ALA A 169 11.30 10.10 -12.68
CA ALA A 169 12.55 9.67 -13.28
C ALA A 169 12.58 8.14 -13.52
N GLY A 170 12.73 7.75 -14.79
CA GLY A 170 12.79 6.34 -15.18
C GLY A 170 11.46 5.60 -15.22
N VAL A 171 10.31 6.30 -15.22
CA VAL A 171 9.07 5.76 -15.79
C VAL A 171 9.11 6.10 -17.27
N ARG A 172 9.25 5.07 -18.12
CA ARG A 172 9.22 5.24 -19.58
C ARG A 172 7.95 6.00 -19.94
N GLU A 173 8.08 7.05 -20.76
CA GLU A 173 6.96 7.67 -21.43
C GLU A 173 6.10 6.55 -22.08
N GLY A 174 4.81 6.45 -21.74
CA GLY A 174 3.89 5.58 -22.47
C GLY A 174 3.29 4.36 -21.75
N GLY A 175 3.07 4.43 -20.44
CA GLY A 175 2.10 3.57 -19.77
C GLY A 175 2.70 2.36 -19.06
N GLY A 176 2.38 2.23 -17.77
CA GLY A 176 2.76 1.07 -16.98
C GLY A 176 2.18 -0.22 -17.56
N LEU A 177 2.66 -1.37 -17.09
CA LEU A 177 2.04 -2.65 -17.46
C LEU A 177 0.55 -2.63 -17.08
N GLU A 178 -0.27 -3.36 -17.82
CA GLU A 178 -1.68 -3.56 -17.48
C GLU A 178 -1.82 -4.00 -16.02
N LEU A 179 -2.74 -3.36 -15.30
CA LEU A 179 -3.01 -3.69 -13.91
C LEU A 179 -3.68 -5.06 -13.81
N ARG A 180 -3.04 -6.00 -13.13
CA ARG A 180 -3.57 -7.34 -12.90
C ARG A 180 -3.58 -7.67 -11.42
N VAL A 181 -4.70 -8.20 -10.95
CA VAL A 181 -4.88 -8.67 -9.58
C VAL A 181 -5.11 -10.17 -9.60
N SER A 182 -4.45 -10.90 -8.70
CA SER A 182 -4.64 -12.35 -8.57
C SER A 182 -4.83 -12.69 -7.11
N LEU A 183 -5.83 -13.54 -6.84
CA LEU A 183 -6.05 -14.07 -5.50
C LEU A 183 -6.06 -15.60 -5.52
N LEU A 184 -5.65 -16.16 -4.39
CA LEU A 184 -5.72 -17.58 -4.07
C LEU A 184 -6.60 -17.72 -2.83
N THR A 185 -7.72 -18.43 -2.95
CA THR A 185 -8.55 -18.84 -1.82
C THR A 185 -8.22 -20.28 -1.45
N LYS A 186 -8.72 -20.75 -0.30
CA LYS A 186 -8.64 -22.18 0.05
C LYS A 186 -9.32 -23.10 -0.96
N SER A 187 -10.38 -22.62 -1.64
CA SER A 187 -11.10 -23.40 -2.65
C SER A 187 -10.42 -23.41 -4.02
N GLY A 188 -9.44 -22.53 -4.29
CA GLY A 188 -8.70 -22.49 -5.55
C GLY A 188 -8.20 -21.08 -5.92
N LYS A 189 -7.56 -20.97 -7.08
CA LYS A 189 -7.08 -19.68 -7.61
C LYS A 189 -8.18 -19.00 -8.42
N VAL A 190 -8.41 -17.72 -8.16
CA VAL A 190 -9.33 -16.88 -8.96
C VAL A 190 -8.55 -15.66 -9.45
N PRO A 191 -8.19 -15.57 -10.75
CA PRO A 191 -7.68 -14.30 -11.28
C PRO A 191 -8.79 -13.26 -11.27
N LEU A 192 -8.50 -12.05 -10.80
CA LEU A 192 -9.41 -10.92 -10.89
C LEU A 192 -8.92 -10.01 -12.02
N ASP A 193 -9.69 -9.93 -13.09
CA ASP A 193 -9.43 -8.96 -14.14
C ASP A 193 -9.92 -7.58 -13.68
N TYR A 194 -8.99 -6.63 -13.54
CA TYR A 194 -9.27 -5.24 -13.13
C TYR A 194 -10.21 -4.52 -14.11
N ASN A 195 -10.19 -4.91 -15.40
CA ASN A 195 -11.03 -4.33 -16.44
C ASN A 195 -12.37 -5.05 -16.62
N CYS A 196 -12.51 -6.26 -16.07
CA CYS A 196 -13.73 -7.03 -16.22
C CYS A 196 -14.74 -6.65 -15.12
N ARG A 197 -15.78 -5.91 -15.53
CA ARG A 197 -16.94 -5.57 -14.68
C ARG A 197 -17.74 -6.77 -14.18
N GLN A 198 -17.39 -8.00 -14.51
CA GLN A 198 -18.17 -9.18 -14.16
C GLN A 198 -17.31 -10.42 -14.19
N PHE A 199 -17.12 -11.01 -13.02
CA PHE A 199 -17.43 -12.42 -12.84
C PHE A 199 -18.34 -12.50 -11.61
N CYS A 200 -19.63 -12.23 -11.86
CA CYS A 200 -20.68 -12.82 -11.06
C CYS A 200 -20.97 -14.20 -11.63
N ASP A 201 -21.07 -15.14 -10.69
CA ASP A 201 -21.86 -16.38 -10.70
C ASP A 201 -21.32 -17.58 -11.48
N SER A 202 -20.93 -18.61 -10.71
CA SER A 202 -21.85 -19.71 -10.35
C SER A 202 -21.33 -20.45 -9.12
#